data_AF-A0A1F1Q5P4-F1
#
_entry.id   AF-A0A1F1Q5P4-F1
#
_cell.length_a   1.000
_cell.length_b   1.000
_cell.length_c   1.000
_cell.angle_alpha   90.00
_cell.angle_beta   90.00
_cell.angle_gamma   90.00
#
_symmetry.space_group_name_H-M   'P 1'
#
loop_
_entity.id
_entity.type
_entity.pdbx_description
1 polymer ?
#
loop_
_entity_poly.entity_id
_entity_poly.type
_entity_poly.pdbx_seq_one_letter_code
_entity_poly.pdbx_strand_id
1 'polypeptide(L)'
;MLKVYGTKICPDCIACEASFKKYGIGYEFVNIFATMPDFKEFLRLRDASPAFAHAKEQGSVGIPACVKEDGEIFTDWEGFLKDQGLEPIWPEAADQAKAEIEAQCDLRQHNC
;
A
#
# COMPACT_ATOMS: atom_id res chain seq x y z
N MET A 1 -0.27 16.17 -6.21
CA MET A 1 0.54 14.95 -6.29
C MET A 1 0.28 14.12 -5.05
N LEU A 2 0.00 12.82 -5.21
CA LEU A 2 -0.25 11.93 -4.09
C LEU A 2 1.06 11.61 -3.35
N LYS A 3 0.99 11.34 -2.05
CA LYS A 3 2.05 10.63 -1.33
C LYS A 3 1.58 9.22 -1.01
N VAL A 4 2.37 8.21 -1.37
CA VAL A 4 2.04 6.79 -1.19
C VAL A 4 3.01 6.18 -0.20
N TYR A 5 2.52 5.83 0.99
CA TYR A 5 3.31 5.09 1.98
C TYR A 5 3.14 3.59 1.73
N GLY A 6 4.26 2.88 1.60
CA GLY A 6 4.25 1.45 1.34
C GLY A 6 5.64 0.84 1.40
N THR A 7 5.78 -0.35 0.82
CA THR A 7 7.08 -1.00 0.65
C THR A 7 7.11 -1.86 -0.61
N LYS A 8 8.31 -2.08 -1.17
CA LYS A 8 8.49 -2.88 -2.41
C LYS A 8 8.36 -4.38 -2.19
N ILE A 9 8.20 -4.84 -0.95
CA ILE A 9 7.89 -6.23 -0.61
C ILE A 9 6.39 -6.47 -0.41
N CYS A 10 5.55 -5.45 -0.64
CA CYS A 10 4.10 -5.57 -0.54
C CYS A 10 3.50 -5.67 -1.96
N PRO A 11 2.79 -6.76 -2.30
CA PRO A 11 2.25 -6.97 -3.64
C PRO A 11 1.26 -5.87 -4.04
N ASP A 12 0.38 -5.44 -3.13
CA ASP A 12 -0.53 -4.31 -3.36
C ASP A 12 0.18 -3.00 -3.65
N CYS A 13 1.29 -2.71 -2.96
CA CYS A 13 2.09 -1.51 -3.24
C CYS A 13 2.69 -1.54 -4.65
N ILE A 14 3.18 -2.71 -5.08
CA ILE A 14 3.73 -2.90 -6.43
C ILE A 14 2.63 -2.69 -7.48
N ALA A 15 1.44 -3.29 -7.28
CA ALA A 15 0.31 -3.17 -8.18
C ALA A 15 -0.24 -1.73 -8.26
N CYS A 16 -0.35 -1.04 -7.11
CA CYS A 16 -0.75 0.35 -7.03
C CYS A 16 0.18 1.26 -7.83
N GLU A 17 1.50 1.13 -7.65
CA GLU A 17 2.48 1.93 -8.39
C GLU A 17 2.46 1.64 -9.89
N ALA A 18 2.36 0.37 -10.28
CA ALA A 18 2.25 -0.01 -11.69
C ALA A 18 1.01 0.60 -12.33
N SER A 19 -0.13 0.56 -11.63
CA SER A 19 -1.38 1.16 -12.07
C SER A 19 -1.28 2.68 -12.18
N PHE A 20 -0.75 3.35 -11.16
CA PHE A 20 -0.58 4.81 -11.19
C PHE A 20 0.36 5.25 -12.31
N LYS A 21 1.47 4.54 -12.53
CA LYS A 21 2.38 4.80 -13.66
C LYS A 21 1.69 4.61 -15.01
N LYS A 22 0.93 3.53 -15.19
CA LYS A 22 0.20 3.24 -16.43
C LYS A 22 -0.75 4.37 -16.81
N TYR A 23 -1.44 4.95 -15.82
CA TYR A 23 -2.44 6.00 -16.03
C TYR A 23 -1.89 7.42 -15.87
N GLY A 24 -0.58 7.59 -15.65
CA GLY A 24 0.05 8.91 -15.48
C GLY A 24 -0.38 9.65 -14.21
N ILE A 25 -0.84 8.93 -13.19
CA ILE A 25 -1.20 9.50 -11.88
C ILE A 25 0.10 9.85 -11.15
N GLY A 26 0.32 11.12 -10.86
CA GLY A 26 1.53 11.59 -10.18
C GLY A 26 1.55 11.27 -8.69
N TYR A 27 2.63 10.64 -8.23
CA TYR A 27 2.82 10.31 -6.81
C TYR A 27 4.29 10.33 -6.37
N GLU A 28 4.50 10.54 -5.07
CA GLU A 28 5.76 10.31 -4.37
C GLU A 28 5.64 9.02 -3.54
N PHE A 29 6.57 8.08 -3.70
CA PHE A 29 6.57 6.84 -2.93
C PHE A 29 7.47 6.96 -1.69
N VAL A 30 6.89 6.76 -0.52
CA VAL A 30 7.63 6.69 0.76
C VAL A 30 7.74 5.22 1.16
N ASN A 31 8.96 4.68 1.07
CA ASN A 31 9.23 3.33 1.56
C ASN A 31 9.32 3.34 3.09
N ILE A 32 8.29 2.82 3.77
CA ILE A 32 8.16 2.85 5.23
C ILE A 32 9.25 2.09 5.97
N PHE A 33 10.01 1.24 5.28
CA PHE A 33 11.14 0.49 5.84
C PHE A 33 12.51 1.04 5.43
N ALA A 34 12.57 2.19 4.74
CA ALA A 34 13.85 2.79 4.36
C ALA A 34 14.59 3.37 5.56
N THR A 35 13.88 4.10 6.44
CA THR A 35 14.48 4.72 7.63
C THR A 35 13.53 4.71 8.84
N MET A 36 14.09 4.84 10.05
CA MET A 36 13.27 4.98 11.26
C MET A 36 12.37 6.23 11.28
N PRO A 37 12.80 7.41 10.77
CA PRO A 37 11.90 8.54 10.54
C PRO A 37 10.69 8.19 9.66
N ASP A 38 10.90 7.56 8.50
CA ASP A 38 9.80 7.20 7.59
C ASP A 38 8.81 6.24 8.25
N PHE A 39 9.33 5.24 8.97
CA PHE A 39 8.49 4.29 9.70
C PHE A 39 7.68 5.00 10.80
N LYS A 40 8.31 5.88 11.58
CA LYS A 40 7.63 6.66 12.63
C LYS A 40 6.61 7.65 12.07
N GLU A 41 6.87 8.23 10.90
CA GLU A 41 5.93 9.09 10.19
C GLU A 41 4.68 8.29 9.79
N PHE A 42 4.87 7.12 9.17
CA PHE A 42 3.77 6.23 8.82
C PHE A 42 2.97 5.77 10.05
N LEU A 43 3.62 5.39 11.14
CA LEU A 43 2.92 4.99 12.38
C LEU A 43 2.04 6.12 12.92
N ARG A 44 2.53 7.37 12.95
CA ARG A 44 1.71 8.51 13.37
C ARG A 44 0.48 8.70 12.47
N LEU A 45 0.65 8.55 11.16
CA LEU A 45 -0.45 8.62 10.19
C LEU A 45 -1.48 7.51 10.42
N ARG A 46 -1.01 6.27 10.56
CA ARG A 46 -1.82 5.05 10.75
C ARG A 46 -2.62 5.08 12.05
N ASP A 47 -1.99 5.54 13.12
CA ASP A 47 -2.58 5.49 14.45
C ASP A 47 -3.60 6.62 14.65
N ALA A 48 -3.40 7.78 14.02
CA ALA A 48 -4.28 8.94 14.14
C ALA A 48 -5.47 8.94 13.17
N SER A 49 -5.37 8.30 12.01
CA SER A 49 -6.41 8.37 10.97
C SER A 49 -7.45 7.25 11.05
N PRO A 50 -8.76 7.56 10.92
CA PRO A 50 -9.82 6.55 10.85
C PRO A 50 -9.77 5.72 9.55
N ALA A 51 -9.07 6.19 8.50
CA ALA A 51 -8.92 5.43 7.25
C ALA A 51 -8.29 4.04 7.47
N PHE A 52 -7.52 3.87 8.55
CA PHE A 52 -6.87 2.61 8.89
C PHE A 52 -7.71 1.73 9.85
N ALA A 53 -8.92 2.13 10.22
CA ALA A 53 -9.72 1.39 11.21
C ALA A 53 -9.94 -0.07 10.79
N HIS A 54 -10.36 -0.31 9.55
CA HIS A 54 -10.58 -1.65 9.02
C HIS A 54 -9.28 -2.46 8.95
N ALA A 55 -8.20 -1.86 8.42
CA ALA A 55 -6.90 -2.54 8.35
C ALA A 55 -6.41 -2.96 9.75
N LYS A 56 -6.54 -2.08 10.76
CA LYS A 56 -6.16 -2.37 12.14
C LYS A 56 -7.00 -3.50 12.75
N GLU A 57 -8.31 -3.51 12.50
CA GLU A 57 -9.22 -4.57 12.95
C GLU A 57 -8.80 -5.95 12.40
N GLN A 58 -8.36 -6.00 11.15
CA GLN A 58 -7.87 -7.21 10.49
C GLN A 58 -6.40 -7.55 10.80
N GLY A 59 -5.74 -6.84 11.72
CA GLY A 59 -4.31 -7.02 12.02
C GLY A 59 -3.37 -6.64 10.86
N SER A 60 -3.90 -5.99 9.82
CA SER A 60 -3.17 -5.61 8.62
C SER A 60 -2.43 -4.27 8.79
N VAL A 61 -1.38 -4.07 7.99
CA VAL A 61 -0.57 -2.84 8.03
C VAL A 61 -1.36 -1.63 7.50
N GLY A 62 -2.21 -1.84 6.48
CA GLY A 62 -2.97 -0.77 5.81
C GLY A 62 -2.17 -0.02 4.74
N ILE A 63 -1.31 -0.73 4.01
CA ILE A 63 -0.56 -0.20 2.87
C ILE A 63 -1.02 -0.88 1.57
N PRO A 64 -0.93 -0.21 0.40
CA PRO A 64 -0.48 1.17 0.22
C PRO A 64 -1.47 2.19 0.83
N ALA A 65 -0.93 3.19 1.52
CA ALA A 65 -1.71 4.30 2.06
C ALA A 65 -1.45 5.55 1.21
N CYS A 66 -2.47 6.05 0.54
CA CYS A 66 -2.39 7.21 -0.33
C CYS A 66 -2.89 8.46 0.41
N VAL A 67 -2.12 9.54 0.33
CA VAL A 67 -2.43 10.83 0.94
C VAL A 67 -2.55 11.86 -0.17
N LYS A 68 -3.70 12.53 -0.23
CA LYS A 68 -3.97 13.66 -1.13
C LYS A 68 -3.31 14.94 -0.61
N GLU A 69 -3.24 15.97 -1.45
CA GLU A 69 -2.63 17.25 -1.08
C GLU A 69 -3.37 17.97 0.06
N ASP A 70 -4.67 17.74 0.19
CA ASP A 70 -5.52 18.28 1.26
C ASP A 70 -5.42 17.46 2.58
N GLY A 71 -4.60 16.40 2.59
CA GLY A 71 -4.41 15.53 3.74
C GLY A 71 -5.45 14.42 3.87
N GLU A 72 -6.39 14.27 2.92
CA GLU A 72 -7.27 13.12 2.89
C GLU A 72 -6.46 11.83 2.66
N ILE A 73 -6.76 10.79 3.44
CA ILE A 73 -6.07 9.50 3.39
C ILE A 73 -7.05 8.43 2.93
N PHE A 74 -6.62 7.63 1.97
CA PHE A 74 -7.35 6.44 1.54
C PHE A 74 -6.39 5.25 1.38
N THR A 75 -6.88 4.05 1.68
CA THR A 75 -6.13 2.79 1.52
C THR A 75 -6.70 1.92 0.41
N ASP A 76 -7.92 2.22 -0.07
CA ASP A 76 -8.54 1.54 -1.21
C ASP A 76 -8.12 2.23 -2.53
N TRP A 77 -6.92 1.90 -2.98
CA TRP A 77 -6.36 2.43 -4.24
C TRP A 77 -7.05 1.85 -5.47
N GLU A 78 -7.60 0.63 -5.38
CA GLU A 78 -8.35 0.01 -6.48
C GLU A 78 -9.69 0.71 -6.69
N GLY A 79 -10.43 0.99 -5.61
CA GLY A 79 -11.64 1.79 -5.63
C GLY A 79 -11.38 3.19 -6.21
N PHE A 80 -10.31 3.84 -5.77
CA PHE A 80 -9.89 5.15 -6.32
C PHE A 80 -9.70 5.13 -7.85
N LEU A 81 -9.12 4.05 -8.41
CA LEU A 81 -8.99 3.90 -9.86
C LEU A 81 -10.34 3.65 -10.53
N LYS A 82 -11.15 2.74 -9.98
CA LYS A 82 -12.46 2.36 -10.53
C LYS A 82 -13.44 3.52 -10.55
N ASP A 83 -13.42 4.39 -9.53
CA ASP A 83 -14.24 5.60 -9.46
C ASP A 83 -13.93 6.60 -10.61
N GLN A 84 -12.75 6.48 -11.22
CA GLN A 84 -12.32 7.26 -12.38
C GLN A 84 -12.51 6.50 -13.71
N GLY A 85 -13.12 5.31 -13.68
CA GLY A 85 -13.26 4.44 -14.85
C GLY A 85 -11.95 3.78 -15.27
N LEU A 86 -10.98 3.65 -14.36
CA LEU A 86 -9.68 3.02 -14.62
C LEU A 86 -9.63 1.64 -13.96
N GLU A 87 -9.08 0.66 -14.68
CA GLU A 87 -8.94 -0.70 -14.17
C GLU A 87 -7.55 -0.92 -13.55
N PRO A 88 -7.47 -1.37 -12.28
CA PRO A 88 -6.22 -1.78 -11.66
C PRO A 88 -5.45 -2.80 -12.50
N ILE A 89 -4.13 -2.69 -12.52
CA ILE A 89 -3.26 -3.72 -13.09
C ILE A 89 -2.41 -4.37 -12.01
N TRP A 90 -2.29 -5.68 -12.13
CA TRP A 90 -1.47 -6.54 -11.28
C TRP A 90 -0.32 -7.07 -12.13
N PRO A 91 0.89 -6.49 -12.04
CA PRO A 91 2.04 -6.95 -12.79
C PRO A 91 2.59 -8.26 -12.22
N GLU A 92 3.33 -9.02 -13.03
CA GLU A 92 3.97 -10.27 -12.60
C GLU A 92 4.82 -10.12 -11.31
N ALA A 93 5.47 -8.97 -11.14
CA ALA A 93 6.24 -8.68 -9.93
C ALA A 93 5.39 -8.64 -8.64
N ALA A 94 4.12 -8.26 -8.73
CA ALA A 94 3.20 -8.31 -7.59
C ALA A 94 2.79 -9.76 -7.28
N ASP A 95 2.54 -10.57 -8.31
CA ASP A 95 2.24 -12.00 -8.14
C ASP A 95 3.43 -12.75 -7.51
N GLN A 96 4.65 -12.45 -7.98
CA GLN A 96 5.89 -12.99 -7.43
C GLN A 96 6.06 -12.62 -5.95
N ALA A 97 5.87 -11.33 -5.59
CA ALA A 97 5.97 -10.87 -4.20
C ALA A 97 4.92 -11.56 -3.30
N LYS A 98 3.71 -11.78 -3.80
CA LYS A 98 2.66 -12.50 -3.07
C LYS A 98 3.08 -13.96 -2.81
N ALA A 99 3.57 -14.66 -3.84
CA ALA A 99 4.04 -16.04 -3.72
C ALA A 99 5.22 -16.16 -2.74
N GLU A 100 6.13 -15.18 -2.72
CA GLU A 100 7.25 -15.13 -1.76
C GLU A 100 6.76 -14.98 -0.30
N ILE A 101 5.75 -14.15 -0.06
CA ILE A 101 5.14 -13.99 1.27
C ILE A 101 4.45 -15.29 1.71
N GLU A 102 3.66 -15.90 0.84
CA GLU A 102 2.98 -17.18 1.12
C GLU A 102 4.01 -18.26 1.50
N ALA A 103 5.10 -18.39 0.73
CA ALA A 103 6.18 -19.31 1.04
C ALA A 103 6.86 -19.02 2.40
N GLN A 104 7.04 -17.75 2.77
CA GLN A 104 7.60 -17.38 4.08
C GLN A 104 6.66 -17.75 5.24
N CYS A 105 5.35 -17.64 5.04
CA CYS A 105 4.36 -18.00 6.04
C CYS A 105 4.24 -19.51 6.22
N ASP A 106 4.29 -20.28 5.13
CA ASP A 106 4.32 -21.75 5.17
C ASP A 106 5.53 -22.27 5.96
N LEU A 107 6.70 -21.64 5.78
CA LEU A 107 7.92 -21.98 6.52
C LEU A 107 7.82 -21.70 8.02
N ARG A 108 6.97 -20.76 8.45
CA ARG A 108 6.81 -20.39 9.88
C ARG A 108 5.75 -21.22 10.62
N GLN A 109 5.07 -22.15 9.95
CA GLN A 109 4.08 -23.09 10.49
C GLN A 109 2.90 -22.51 11.30
N HIS A 110 2.78 -21.19 11.55
CA HIS A 110 1.57 -20.55 12.09
C HIS A 110 1.52 -19.03 11.77
N ASN A 111 0.39 -18.62 11.19
CA ASN A 111 -0.12 -17.24 10.95
C ASN A 111 0.69 -16.31 10.04
N CYS A 112 0.47 -16.43 8.73
CA CYS A 112 -0.07 -15.30 7.97
C CYS A 112 -1.57 -15.20 8.34
#